data_AF-A0A7J2TKU4-F1
#
_entry.id   AF-A0A7J2TKU4-F1
#
_cell.length_a   1.000
_cell.length_b   1.000
_cell.length_c   1.000
_cell.angle_alpha   90.00
_cell.angle_beta   90.00
_cell.angle_gamma   90.00
#
_symmetry.space_group_name_H-M   'P 1'
#
loop_
_entity.id
_entity.type
_entity.pdbx_description
1 polymer ?
#
loop_
_entity_poly.entity_id
_entity_poly.type
_entity_poly.pdbx_seq_one_letter_code
_entity_poly.pdbx_strand_id
1 'polypeptide(L)'
;MFWVICSFCLFLDLEQKTCLQFKNTFIIYLLSGLTGNLLTLLFGPDMLSAGASGAIFGMFGAVTIFVRRAVGQSILSALMYSFFLLMINIGPNVNNLAHFGGLIIGLLIGYMLATKRKIKITYRYNYSYYK
;
A
#
# COMPACT_ATOMS: atom_id res chain seq x y z
N MET A 1 -13.87 12.30 6.08
CA MET A 1 -14.08 11.02 6.79
C MET A 1 -14.79 9.97 5.93
N PHE A 2 -15.91 10.28 5.26
CA PHE A 2 -16.63 9.33 4.38
C PHE A 2 -15.77 8.76 3.24
N TRP A 3 -14.93 9.59 2.62
CA TRP A 3 -14.00 9.19 1.55
C TRP A 3 -12.93 8.19 2.01
N VAL A 4 -12.39 8.37 3.21
CA VAL A 4 -11.40 7.45 3.81
C VAL A 4 -11.99 6.06 3.99
N ILE A 5 -13.27 5.96 4.38
CA ILE A 5 -13.98 4.70 4.60
C ILE A 5 -14.21 3.95 3.28
N CYS A 6 -14.63 4.66 2.22
CA CYS A 6 -14.78 4.04 0.89
C CYS A 6 -13.44 3.53 0.32
N SER A 7 -12.38 4.33 0.45
CA SER A 7 -11.03 3.87 0.07
C SER A 7 -10.62 2.65 0.90
N PHE A 8 -10.87 2.66 2.21
CA PHE A 8 -10.56 1.54 3.11
C PHE A 8 -11.31 0.26 2.76
N CYS A 9 -12.60 0.32 2.39
CA CYS A 9 -13.35 -0.85 1.92
C CYS A 9 -12.76 -1.44 0.63
N LEU A 10 -12.41 -0.59 -0.34
CA LEU A 10 -11.74 -1.04 -1.57
C LEU A 10 -10.38 -1.68 -1.30
N PHE A 11 -9.71 -1.29 -0.22
CA PHE A 11 -8.43 -1.86 0.18
C PHE A 11 -8.58 -3.27 0.76
N LEU A 12 -9.53 -3.50 1.66
CA LEU A 12 -9.75 -4.83 2.23
C LEU A 12 -10.00 -5.85 1.11
N ASP A 13 -10.74 -5.45 0.07
CA ASP A 13 -10.94 -6.27 -1.13
C ASP A 13 -9.64 -6.53 -1.92
N LEU A 14 -8.73 -5.56 -2.00
CA LEU A 14 -7.45 -5.67 -2.70
C LEU A 14 -6.42 -6.48 -1.91
N GLU A 15 -6.41 -6.34 -0.59
CA GLU A 15 -5.55 -7.11 0.31
C GLU A 15 -5.93 -8.60 0.25
N GLN A 16 -7.23 -8.91 0.23
CA GLN A 16 -7.71 -10.28 0.11
C GLN A 16 -7.35 -10.92 -1.24
N LYS A 17 -7.24 -10.11 -2.30
CA LYS A 17 -6.83 -10.54 -3.65
C LYS A 17 -5.33 -10.61 -3.84
N THR A 18 -4.55 -9.83 -3.09
CA THR A 18 -3.09 -9.91 -3.12
C THR A 18 -2.66 -11.02 -2.19
N CYS A 19 -2.07 -12.10 -2.74
CA CYS A 19 -1.45 -13.18 -1.94
C CYS A 19 -0.21 -12.70 -1.14
N LEU A 20 -0.21 -11.49 -0.58
CA LEU A 20 0.74 -11.09 0.45
C LEU A 20 0.50 -11.98 1.67
N GLN A 21 1.56 -12.61 2.17
CA GLN A 21 1.48 -13.34 3.42
C GLN A 21 1.10 -12.38 4.55
N PHE A 22 0.22 -12.83 5.44
CA PHE A 22 -0.23 -12.11 6.63
C PHE A 22 0.93 -11.51 7.45
N LYS A 23 2.07 -12.21 7.51
CA LYS A 23 3.29 -11.74 8.17
C LYS A 23 3.85 -10.44 7.56
N ASN A 24 3.88 -10.35 6.23
CA ASN A 24 4.42 -9.18 5.53
C ASN A 24 3.49 -7.99 5.66
N THR A 25 2.19 -8.25 5.54
CA THR A 25 1.11 -7.29 5.78
C THR A 25 1.22 -6.64 7.16
N PHE A 26 1.39 -7.45 8.21
CA PHE A 26 1.52 -6.97 9.59
C PHE A 26 2.78 -6.12 9.78
N ILE A 27 3.91 -6.52 9.18
CA ILE A 27 5.17 -5.76 9.21
C ILE A 27 5.03 -4.41 8.50
N ILE A 28 4.39 -4.39 7.32
CA ILE A 28 4.11 -3.15 6.59
C ILE A 28 3.26 -2.22 7.45
N TYR A 29 2.16 -2.73 8.02
CA TYR A 29 1.26 -1.94 8.85
C TYR A 29 1.98 -1.33 10.06
N LEU A 30 2.76 -2.14 10.79
CA LEU A 30 3.54 -1.67 11.94
C LEU A 30 4.58 -0.61 11.55
N LEU A 31 5.40 -0.88 10.52
CA LEU A 31 6.46 0.04 10.10
C LEU A 31 5.90 1.35 9.54
N SER A 32 4.86 1.27 8.70
CA SER A 32 4.21 2.47 8.15
C SER A 32 3.55 3.32 9.24
N GLY A 33 2.93 2.70 10.24
CA GLY A 33 2.39 3.41 11.41
C GLY A 33 3.46 4.05 12.28
N LEU A 34 4.56 3.33 12.54
CA LEU A 34 5.70 3.83 13.31
C LEU A 34 6.35 5.03 12.62
N THR A 35 6.63 4.94 11.32
CA THR A 35 7.26 6.06 10.60
C THR A 35 6.31 7.24 10.42
N GLY A 36 5.00 7.00 10.20
CA GLY A 36 4.00 8.07 10.18
C GLY A 36 3.92 8.85 11.51
N ASN A 37 4.04 8.15 12.63
CA ASN A 37 4.10 8.76 13.97
C ASN A 37 5.42 9.52 14.21
N LEU A 38 6.56 8.94 13.81
CA LEU A 38 7.87 9.60 13.89
C LEU A 38 7.93 10.90 13.07
N LEU A 39 7.35 10.89 11.87
CA LEU A 39 7.32 12.07 10.99
C LEU A 39 6.40 13.17 11.56
N THR A 40 5.28 12.78 12.18
CA THR A 40 4.39 13.71 12.89
C THR A 40 5.11 14.37 14.07
N LEU A 41 5.85 13.58 14.85
CA LEU A 41 6.60 14.09 16.00
C LEU A 41 7.71 15.08 15.60
N LEU A 42 8.31 14.92 14.42
CA LEU A 42 9.40 15.77 13.93
C LEU A 42 8.93 17.10 13.31
N PHE A 43 7.72 17.16 12.73
CA PHE A 43 7.28 18.29 11.90
C PHE A 43 6.08 19.09 12.42
N GLY A 44 5.45 18.68 13.53
CA GLY A 44 4.42 19.48 14.19
C GLY A 44 3.52 18.66 15.13
N PRO A 45 3.50 18.92 16.44
CA PRO A 45 2.79 18.10 17.44
C PRO A 45 1.27 18.37 17.50
N ASP A 46 0.72 19.14 16.55
CA ASP A 46 -0.59 19.77 16.74
C ASP A 46 -1.79 18.85 16.52
N MET A 47 -1.58 17.59 16.12
CA MET A 47 -2.64 16.59 16.11
C MET A 47 -2.12 15.20 16.51
N LEU A 48 -2.58 14.72 17.67
CA LEU A 48 -2.63 13.31 18.07
C LEU A 48 -3.57 12.49 17.15
N SER A 49 -3.55 12.75 15.83
CA SER A 49 -4.30 11.96 14.87
C SER A 49 -3.59 10.63 14.72
N ALA A 50 -4.25 9.60 15.24
CA ALA A 50 -3.83 8.21 15.30
C ALA A 50 -3.02 7.76 14.06
N GLY A 51 -1.76 7.39 14.29
CA GLY A 51 -0.88 6.76 13.29
C GLY A 51 -1.45 5.53 12.59
N ALA A 52 -2.58 5.00 13.07
CA ALA A 52 -3.40 4.03 12.37
C ALA A 52 -3.77 4.48 10.94
N SER A 53 -4.11 5.76 10.73
CA SER A 53 -4.47 6.25 9.39
C SER A 53 -3.24 6.34 8.46
N GLY A 54 -2.08 6.76 8.97
CA GLY A 54 -0.80 6.71 8.25
C GLY A 54 -0.37 5.28 7.91
N ALA A 55 -0.57 4.33 8.82
CA ALA A 55 -0.32 2.90 8.59
C ALA A 55 -1.15 2.37 7.43
N ILE A 56 -2.44 2.72 7.37
CA ILE A 56 -3.34 2.37 6.28
C ILE A 56 -2.83 2.95 4.95
N PHE A 57 -2.44 4.23 4.91
CA PHE A 57 -1.85 4.85 3.71
C PHE A 57 -0.55 4.19 3.26
N GLY A 58 0.28 3.72 4.17
CA GLY A 58 1.44 2.91 3.82
C GLY A 58 1.08 1.54 3.27
N MET A 59 0.05 0.91 3.81
CA MET A 59 -0.49 -0.33 3.25
C MET A 59 -0.99 -0.15 1.82
N PHE A 60 -1.69 0.95 1.53
CA PHE A 60 -2.09 1.32 0.18
C PHE A 60 -0.89 1.43 -0.76
N GLY A 61 0.13 2.21 -0.37
CA GLY A 61 1.36 2.35 -1.16
C GLY A 61 2.05 1.00 -1.41
N ALA A 62 2.10 0.14 -0.40
CA ALA A 62 2.73 -1.17 -0.52
C ALA A 62 1.99 -2.09 -1.49
N VAL A 63 0.66 -2.09 -1.46
CA VAL A 63 -0.17 -2.91 -2.35
C VAL A 63 -0.13 -2.38 -3.78
N THR A 64 -0.24 -1.06 -3.99
CA THR A 64 -0.23 -0.46 -5.34
C THR A 64 1.07 -0.77 -6.07
N ILE A 65 2.21 -0.61 -5.40
CA ILE A 65 3.52 -0.88 -6.00
C ILE A 65 3.81 -2.39 -6.14
N PHE A 66 3.14 -3.23 -5.34
CA PHE A 66 3.27 -4.69 -5.44
C PHE A 66 2.43 -5.25 -6.59
N VAL A 67 1.19 -4.79 -6.73
CA VAL A 67 0.26 -5.20 -7.79
C VAL A 67 0.76 -4.76 -9.16
N ARG A 68 1.42 -3.60 -9.29
CA ARG A 68 1.94 -3.14 -10.59
C ARG A 68 2.83 -4.19 -11.28
N ARG A 69 3.59 -5.00 -10.53
CA ARG A 69 4.44 -6.06 -11.09
C ARG A 69 3.61 -7.26 -11.57
N ALA A 70 2.48 -7.53 -10.93
CA ALA A 70 1.56 -8.61 -11.33
C ALA A 70 0.75 -8.23 -12.58
N VAL A 71 0.35 -6.96 -12.71
CA VAL A 71 -0.47 -6.45 -13.83
C VAL A 71 0.38 -5.92 -14.99
N GLY A 72 1.70 -5.81 -14.82
CA GLY A 72 2.60 -5.25 -15.83
C GLY A 72 2.47 -3.72 -15.99
N GLN A 73 1.94 -3.03 -14.97
CA GLN A 73 1.83 -1.58 -14.96
C GLN A 73 3.17 -0.89 -14.70
N SER A 74 3.30 0.34 -15.20
CA SER A 74 4.51 1.15 -15.00
C SER A 74 4.64 1.59 -13.53
N ILE A 75 5.88 1.84 -13.10
CA ILE A 75 6.13 2.41 -11.76
C ILE A 75 5.48 3.79 -11.67
N LEU A 76 5.52 4.57 -12.75
CA LEU A 76 4.94 5.90 -12.81
C LEU A 76 3.43 5.87 -12.57
N SER A 77 2.69 4.90 -13.15
CA SER A 77 1.24 4.80 -12.92
C SER A 77 0.91 4.46 -11.47
N ALA A 78 1.70 3.59 -10.82
CA ALA A 78 1.52 3.25 -9.41
C ALA A 78 1.79 4.45 -8.49
N LEU A 79 2.83 5.23 -8.79
CA LEU A 79 3.14 6.47 -8.06
C LEU A 79 2.06 7.52 -8.26
N MET A 80 1.59 7.74 -9.49
CA MET A 80 0.51 8.68 -9.79
C MET A 80 -0.77 8.29 -9.07
N TYR A 81 -1.15 7.02 -9.08
CA TYR A 81 -2.34 6.55 -8.35
C TYR A 81 -2.22 6.80 -6.84
N SER A 82 -1.05 6.50 -6.26
CA SER A 82 -0.79 6.74 -4.84
C SER A 82 -0.82 8.24 -4.51
N PHE A 83 -0.31 9.10 -5.39
CA PHE A 83 -0.36 10.54 -5.26
C PHE A 83 -1.80 11.08 -5.33
N PHE A 84 -2.61 10.63 -6.30
CA PHE A 84 -4.03 11.01 -6.38
C PHE A 84 -4.81 10.58 -5.14
N LEU A 85 -4.54 9.38 -4.62
CA LEU A 85 -5.13 8.90 -3.36
C LEU A 85 -4.76 9.80 -2.17
N LEU A 86 -3.53 10.30 -2.12
CA LEU A 86 -3.13 11.27 -1.09
C LEU A 86 -3.90 12.58 -1.26
N MET A 87 -3.95 13.15 -2.47
CA MET A 87 -4.57 14.44 -2.74
C MET A 87 -6.07 14.46 -2.41
N ILE A 88 -6.81 13.40 -2.75
CA ILE A 88 -8.25 13.32 -2.46
C ILE A 88 -8.57 13.12 -0.96
N ASN A 89 -7.57 12.73 -0.16
CA ASN A 89 -7.72 12.51 1.29
C ASN A 89 -7.14 13.63 2.15
N ILE A 90 -6.65 14.72 1.54
CA ILE A 90 -6.28 15.95 2.25
C ILE A 90 -7.55 16.63 2.76
N GLY A 91 -7.54 17.09 4.01
CA GLY A 91 -8.65 17.84 4.57
C GLY A 91 -8.33 18.59 5.86
N PRO A 92 -9.18 19.55 6.26
CA PRO A 92 -9.07 20.20 7.57
C PRO A 92 -9.29 19.16 8.67
N ASN A 93 -8.41 19.12 9.67
CA ASN A 93 -8.33 18.10 10.73
C ASN A 93 -7.79 16.72 10.31
N VAL A 94 -7.08 16.62 9.18
CA VAL A 94 -6.36 15.41 8.78
C VAL A 94 -4.85 15.62 8.94
N ASN A 95 -4.17 14.65 9.54
CA ASN A 95 -2.71 14.65 9.62
C ASN A 95 -2.08 14.21 8.29
N ASN A 96 -1.99 15.16 7.36
CA ASN A 96 -1.46 14.94 6.01
C ASN A 96 0.02 14.50 6.03
N LEU A 97 0.78 14.93 7.05
CA LEU A 97 2.18 14.52 7.25
C LEU A 97 2.28 13.02 7.57
N ALA A 98 1.42 12.50 8.45
CA ALA A 98 1.36 11.06 8.74
C ALA A 98 0.96 10.24 7.52
N HIS A 99 0.02 10.72 6.70
CA HIS A 99 -0.40 10.04 5.47
C HIS A 99 0.71 10.00 4.42
N PHE A 100 1.40 11.12 4.21
CA PHE A 100 2.53 11.21 3.30
C PHE A 100 3.70 10.30 3.73
N GLY A 101 4.07 10.36 5.01
CA GLY A 101 5.14 9.53 5.57
C GLY A 101 4.82 8.03 5.49
N GLY A 102 3.59 7.66 5.86
CA GLY A 102 3.11 6.28 5.75
C GLY A 102 3.18 5.77 4.31
N LEU A 103 2.66 6.54 3.36
CA LEU A 103 2.63 6.20 1.94
C LEU A 103 4.03 5.99 1.34
N ILE A 104 5.00 6.84 1.67
CA ILE A 104 6.39 6.70 1.19
C ILE A 104 7.01 5.39 1.66
N ILE A 105 6.92 5.09 2.96
CA ILE A 105 7.47 3.87 3.54
C ILE A 105 6.76 2.64 3.00
N GLY A 106 5.45 2.74 2.84
CA GLY A 106 4.63 1.73 2.19
C GLY A 106 5.11 1.37 0.78
N LEU A 107 5.27 2.38 -0.08
CA LEU A 107 5.81 2.22 -1.44
C LEU A 107 7.21 1.58 -1.43
N LEU A 108 8.07 1.99 -0.51
CA LEU A 108 9.43 1.43 -0.36
C LEU A 108 9.40 -0.06 -0.02
N ILE A 109 8.68 -0.43 1.05
CA ILE A 109 8.60 -1.82 1.50
C ILE A 109 7.89 -2.69 0.46
N GLY A 110 6.79 -2.20 -0.13
CA GLY A 110 6.08 -2.88 -1.19
C GLY A 110 6.95 -3.12 -2.42
N TYR A 111 7.79 -2.15 -2.80
CA TYR A 111 8.73 -2.30 -3.90
C TYR A 111 9.79 -3.38 -3.61
N MET A 112 10.32 -3.42 -2.38
CA MET A 112 11.27 -4.47 -1.97
C MET A 112 10.64 -5.86 -2.01
N LEU A 113 9.41 -6.00 -1.51
CA LEU A 113 8.66 -7.26 -1.58
C LEU A 113 8.31 -7.66 -3.03
N ALA A 114 7.91 -6.69 -3.85
CA ALA A 114 7.63 -6.90 -5.26
C ALA A 114 8.86 -7.43 -5.98
N THR A 115 10.05 -6.88 -5.68
CA THR A 115 11.34 -7.28 -6.27
C THR A 115 11.72 -8.71 -5.88
N LYS A 116 11.49 -9.10 -4.61
CA LYS A 116 11.75 -10.46 -4.09
C LYS A 116 10.80 -11.52 -4.63
N ARG A 117 9.63 -11.15 -5.19
CA ARG A 117 8.66 -12.09 -5.74
C ARG A 117 9.21 -12.74 -7.02
N LYS A 118 9.53 -14.04 -6.94
CA LYS A 118 9.80 -14.88 -8.12
C LYS A 118 8.47 -15.17 -8.83
N ILE A 119 8.33 -14.77 -10.09
CA ILE A 119 7.18 -15.15 -10.92
C ILE A 119 7.34 -16.64 -11.26
N LYS A 120 6.57 -17.52 -10.61
CA LYS A 120 6.48 -18.94 -11.02
C LYS A 120 5.54 -19.01 -12.24
N ILE A 121 6.11 -19.11 -13.43
CA ILE A 121 5.36 -19.44 -14.64
C ILE A 121 5.22 -20.98 -14.67
N THR A 122 4.03 -21.49 -14.36
CA THR A 122 3.74 -22.92 -14.50
C THR A 122 3.15 -23.15 -15.89
N TYR A 123 3.96 -23.64 -16.83
CA TYR A 123 3.45 -24.11 -18.12
C TYR A 123 2.67 -25.41 -17.90
N ARG A 124 1.33 -25.34 -17.96
CA ARG A 124 0.50 -26.56 -18.11
C ARG A 124 0.57 -26.99 -19.57
N TYR A 125 1.34 -28.03 -19.86
CA TYR A 125 1.24 -28.74 -21.14
C TYR A 125 0.04 -29.69 -21.06
N ASN A 126 -1.03 -29.39 -21.82
CA ASN A 126 -2.09 -30.36 -22.08
C ASN A 126 -1.67 -31.22 -23.26
N TYR A 127 -1.21 -32.46 -22.99
CA TYR A 127 -1.04 -33.47 -24.03
C TYR A 127 -2.42 -34.06 -24.35
N SER A 128 -3.01 -33.64 -25.47
CA SER A 128 -4.20 -34.27 -26.03
C SER A 128 -3.74 -35.49 -26.82
N TYR A 129 -3.82 -36.69 -26.22
CA TYR A 129 -3.66 -37.94 -26.96
C TYR A 129 -4.82 -38.06 -27.96
N TYR A 130 -4.51 -38.04 -29.26
CA TYR A 130 -5.45 -38.46 -30.30
C TYR A 130 -5.65 -39.98 -30.18
N LYS A 131 -6.90 -40.41 -29.99
CA LYS A 131 -7.35 -41.79 -30.17
C LYS A 131 -8.01 -41.92 -31.53
#